data_AF-A0A1C5PSJ7-F1
#
_entry.id   AF-A0A1C5PSJ7-F1
#
_cell.length_a   1.000
_cell.length_b   1.000
_cell.length_c   1.000
_cell.angle_alpha   90.00
_cell.angle_beta   90.00
_cell.angle_gamma   90.00
#
_symmetry.space_group_name_H-M   'P 1'
#
loop_
_entity.id
_entity.type
_entity.pdbx_description
1 polymer ?
#
loop_
_entity_poly.entity_id
_entity_poly.type
_entity_poly.pdbx_seq_one_letter_code
_entity_poly.pdbx_strand_id
1 'polypeptide(L)'
;MKKINFCKATTIILIINVILSIVLFFVVPDKIAIQWVGTSPSNAVDSYYVFLVPVLSVLFAFTGKPIFTMFLFRLWNRTNEHLVTYLNLCLQVVFLTCEIYIGLYNLCNFNVAISIILIVELMIDVVIGLKLFHNQSI
;
A
#
# COMPACT_ATOMS: atom_id res chain seq x y z
N MET A 1 23.05 4.55 12.22
CA MET A 1 21.82 3.83 11.86
C MET A 1 22.15 2.75 10.83
N LYS A 2 21.68 1.50 10.98
CA LYS A 2 21.80 0.48 9.91
C LYS A 2 21.13 1.03 8.65
N LYS A 3 21.81 1.05 7.49
CA LYS A 3 21.21 1.43 6.21
C LYS A 3 20.07 0.46 5.90
N ILE A 4 18.83 0.94 6.00
CA ILE A 4 17.65 0.17 5.61
C ILE A 4 17.72 0.02 4.08
N ASN A 5 17.70 -1.23 3.61
CA ASN A 5 17.60 -1.50 2.19
C ASN A 5 16.12 -1.50 1.80
N PHE A 6 15.62 -0.36 1.32
CA PHE A 6 14.21 -0.20 0.96
C PHE A 6 13.75 -1.24 -0.08
N CYS A 7 14.61 -1.63 -1.02
CA CYS A 7 14.29 -2.68 -2.00
C CYS A 7 14.00 -4.04 -1.35
N LYS A 8 14.80 -4.42 -0.33
CA LYS A 8 14.53 -5.63 0.46
C LYS A 8 13.22 -5.52 1.23
N ALA A 9 12.94 -4.36 1.83
CA ALA A 9 11.70 -4.11 2.55
C ALA A 9 10.47 -4.22 1.64
N THR A 10 10.51 -3.61 0.44
CA THR A 10 9.45 -3.69 -0.57
C THR A 10 9.17 -5.14 -0.96
N THR A 11 10.23 -5.95 -1.14
CA THR A 11 10.08 -7.37 -1.50
C THR A 11 9.42 -8.17 -0.38
N ILE A 12 9.81 -7.92 0.88
CA ILE A 12 9.20 -8.59 2.04
C ILE A 12 7.71 -8.24 2.14
N ILE A 13 7.36 -6.95 2.01
CA ILE A 13 5.96 -6.50 2.06
C ILE A 13 5.14 -7.15 0.95
N LEU A 14 5.68 -7.21 -0.27
CA LEU A 14 4.99 -7.86 -1.38
C LEU A 14 4.72 -9.34 -1.11
N ILE A 15 5.67 -10.08 -0.53
CA ILE A 15 5.45 -11.48 -0.13
C ILE A 15 4.32 -11.56 0.90
N ILE A 16 4.30 -10.65 1.88
CA ILE A 16 3.26 -10.60 2.90
C ILE A 16 1.88 -10.32 2.28
N ASN A 17 1.77 -9.36 1.36
CA ASN A 17 0.52 -9.09 0.62
C ASN A 17 0.00 -10.33 -0.09
N VAL A 18 0.87 -11.03 -0.82
CA VAL A 18 0.46 -12.23 -1.55
C VAL A 18 -0.03 -13.32 -0.59
N ILE A 19 0.70 -13.57 0.51
CA ILE A 19 0.28 -14.58 1.50
C ILE A 19 -1.04 -14.19 2.16
N LEU A 20 -1.19 -12.93 2.56
CA LEU A 20 -2.40 -12.44 3.21
C LEU A 20 -3.61 -12.62 2.30
N SER A 21 -3.48 -12.34 1.00
CA SER A 21 -4.60 -12.44 0.06
C SER A 21 -5.06 -13.87 -0.14
N ILE A 22 -4.12 -14.82 -0.16
CA ILE A 22 -4.41 -16.25 -0.21
C ILE A 22 -5.17 -16.67 1.05
N VAL A 23 -4.73 -16.23 2.23
CA VAL A 23 -5.42 -16.54 3.49
C VAL A 23 -6.82 -15.92 3.50
N LEU A 24 -6.96 -14.64 3.13
CA LEU A 24 -8.24 -13.94 3.10
C LEU A 24 -9.23 -14.60 2.15
N PHE A 25 -8.78 -15.10 0.99
CA PHE A 25 -9.64 -15.80 0.05
C PHE A 25 -10.38 -17.01 0.66
N PHE A 26 -9.77 -17.72 1.62
CA PHE A 26 -10.41 -18.87 2.27
C PHE A 26 -11.30 -18.51 3.46
N VAL A 27 -11.13 -17.32 4.04
CA VAL A 27 -11.77 -16.94 5.31
C VAL A 27 -12.92 -15.95 5.10
N VAL A 28 -12.82 -15.11 4.07
CA VAL A 28 -13.79 -14.05 3.76
C VAL A 28 -15.04 -14.63 3.09
N PRO A 29 -16.25 -14.08 3.35
CA PRO A 29 -17.50 -14.54 2.73
C PRO A 29 -17.49 -14.46 1.20
N ASP A 30 -18.38 -15.23 0.55
CA ASP A 30 -18.53 -15.30 -0.91
C ASP A 30 -18.71 -13.94 -1.59
N LYS A 31 -19.28 -12.97 -0.86
CA LYS A 31 -19.41 -11.59 -1.31
C LYS A 31 -18.72 -10.64 -0.36
N ILE A 32 -17.93 -9.75 -0.93
CA ILE A 32 -17.09 -8.78 -0.23
C ILE A 32 -17.45 -7.37 -0.65
N ALA A 33 -17.40 -6.46 0.30
CA ALA A 33 -17.54 -5.04 -0.01
C ALA A 33 -16.22 -4.46 -0.54
N ILE A 34 -16.31 -3.75 -1.67
CA ILE A 34 -15.15 -3.07 -2.29
C ILE A 34 -15.36 -1.56 -2.37
N GLN A 35 -16.61 -1.13 -2.52
CA GLN A 35 -16.99 0.28 -2.59
C GLN A 35 -17.73 0.70 -1.33
N TRP A 36 -17.43 1.91 -0.87
CA TRP A 36 -17.85 2.43 0.42
C TRP A 36 -18.56 3.77 0.24
N VAL A 37 -19.70 3.96 0.90
CA VAL A 37 -20.32 5.27 1.12
C VAL A 37 -20.30 5.52 2.62
N GLY A 38 -19.31 6.28 3.09
CA GLY A 38 -19.06 6.44 4.52
C GLY A 38 -18.55 5.13 5.15
N THR A 39 -19.38 4.53 6.00
CA THR A 39 -19.06 3.29 6.74
C THR A 39 -19.85 2.06 6.25
N SER A 40 -20.76 2.25 5.29
CA SER A 40 -21.55 1.16 4.71
C SER A 40 -21.05 0.78 3.32
N PRO A 41 -21.19 -0.50 2.94
CA PRO A 41 -20.79 -0.96 1.63
C PRO A 41 -21.82 -0.48 0.60
N SER A 42 -21.38 0.21 -0.44
CA SER A 42 -22.28 0.62 -1.53
C SER A 42 -22.44 -0.46 -2.58
N ASN A 43 -21.45 -1.35 -2.70
CA ASN A 43 -21.47 -2.45 -3.64
C ASN A 43 -20.68 -3.65 -3.10
N ALA A 44 -21.28 -4.84 -3.21
CA ALA A 44 -20.68 -6.11 -2.84
C ALA A 44 -20.40 -6.92 -4.10
N VAL A 45 -19.19 -7.46 -4.20
CA VAL A 45 -18.66 -8.19 -5.35
C VAL A 45 -18.17 -9.55 -4.88
N ASP A 46 -17.91 -10.49 -5.78
CA ASP A 46 -17.43 -11.82 -5.43
C ASP A 46 -16.06 -11.80 -4.71
N SER A 47 -15.84 -12.77 -3.84
CA SER A 47 -14.64 -12.90 -3.00
C SER A 47 -13.32 -12.95 -3.76
N TYR A 48 -13.33 -13.34 -5.05
CA TYR A 48 -12.15 -13.32 -5.92
C TYR A 48 -11.49 -11.95 -6.03
N TYR A 49 -12.25 -10.87 -5.80
CA TYR A 49 -11.72 -9.51 -5.83
C TYR A 49 -10.76 -9.19 -4.67
N VAL A 50 -10.63 -10.06 -3.65
CA VAL A 50 -9.54 -9.98 -2.66
C VAL A 50 -8.17 -9.96 -3.35
N PHE A 51 -8.03 -10.62 -4.51
CA PHE A 51 -6.78 -10.64 -5.27
C PHE A 51 -6.52 -9.37 -6.08
N LEU A 52 -7.43 -8.40 -6.13
CA LEU A 52 -7.22 -7.17 -6.90
C LEU A 52 -6.06 -6.34 -6.30
N VAL A 53 -6.03 -6.21 -4.98
CA VAL A 53 -4.99 -5.46 -4.26
C VAL A 53 -3.59 -6.07 -4.42
N PRO A 54 -3.36 -7.38 -4.19
CA PRO A 54 -2.04 -7.99 -4.39
C PRO A 54 -1.62 -7.97 -5.86
N VAL A 55 -2.54 -8.11 -6.83
CA VAL A 55 -2.19 -7.99 -8.26
C VAL A 55 -1.68 -6.58 -8.58
N LEU A 56 -2.35 -5.53 -8.10
CA LEU A 56 -1.87 -4.15 -8.23
C LEU A 56 -0.53 -3.95 -7.52
N SER A 57 -0.38 -4.45 -6.29
CA SER A 57 0.87 -4.42 -5.53
C SER A 57 2.04 -5.02 -6.32
N VAL A 58 1.85 -6.20 -6.95
CA VAL A 58 2.85 -6.85 -7.79
C VAL A 58 3.17 -6.01 -9.03
N LEU A 59 2.16 -5.53 -9.75
CA LEU A 59 2.34 -4.67 -10.93
C LEU A 59 3.17 -3.43 -10.59
N PHE A 60 2.84 -2.74 -9.50
CA PHE A 60 3.56 -1.55 -9.06
C PHE A 60 4.93 -1.87 -8.46
N ALA A 61 5.18 -3.06 -7.92
CA ALA A 61 6.52 -3.42 -7.48
C ALA A 61 7.51 -3.48 -8.66
N PHE A 62 7.06 -3.96 -9.83
CA PHE A 62 7.89 -4.05 -11.03
C PHE A 62 7.93 -2.73 -11.83
N THR A 63 6.78 -2.07 -11.98
CA THR A 63 6.63 -0.85 -12.80
C THR A 63 6.78 0.46 -12.02
N GLY A 64 6.70 0.42 -10.69
CA GLY A 64 6.72 1.60 -9.83
C GLY A 64 8.04 2.37 -9.93
N LYS A 65 9.18 1.68 -9.94
CA LYS A 65 10.50 2.33 -10.08
C LYS A 65 10.58 3.25 -11.32
N PRO A 66 10.32 2.78 -12.55
CA PRO A 66 10.35 3.65 -13.73
C PRO A 66 9.25 4.72 -13.70
N ILE A 67 8.04 4.41 -13.20
CA ILE A 67 6.95 5.39 -13.07
C ILE A 67 7.34 6.56 -12.14
N PHE A 68 7.81 6.25 -10.92
CA PHE A 68 8.24 7.28 -9.96
C PHE A 68 9.47 8.04 -10.42
N THR A 69 10.39 7.39 -11.14
CA THR A 69 11.56 8.07 -11.72
C THR A 69 11.11 9.11 -12.75
N MET A 70 10.19 8.74 -13.65
CA MET A 70 9.65 9.66 -14.66
C MET A 70 8.84 10.79 -14.02
N PHE A 71 8.04 10.47 -13.00
CA PHE A 71 7.25 11.44 -12.24
C PHE A 71 8.11 12.48 -11.52
N LEU A 72 9.12 12.03 -10.76
CA LEU A 72 10.04 12.91 -10.05
C LEU A 72 10.88 13.75 -11.02
N PHE A 73 11.31 13.17 -12.15
CA PHE A 73 12.00 13.93 -13.18
C PHE A 73 11.13 15.06 -13.74
N ARG A 74 9.85 14.80 -14.02
CA ARG A 74 8.92 15.82 -14.51
C ARG A 74 8.62 16.92 -13.48
N LEU A 75 8.51 16.59 -12.21
CA LEU A 75 8.13 17.56 -11.17
C LEU A 75 9.29 18.35 -10.59
N TRP A 76 10.43 17.70 -10.39
CA TRP A 76 11.54 18.27 -9.62
C TRP A 76 12.84 18.37 -10.42
N ASN A 77 12.84 17.90 -11.68
CA ASN A 77 13.99 17.90 -12.58
C ASN A 77 15.28 17.29 -11.98
N ARG A 78 15.12 16.45 -10.94
CA ARG A 78 16.18 15.63 -10.34
C ARG A 78 15.64 14.25 -10.07
N THR A 79 16.47 13.25 -10.29
CA THR A 79 16.22 11.86 -9.92
C THR A 79 17.05 11.52 -8.68
N ASN A 80 16.38 11.23 -7.56
CA ASN A 80 17.03 10.66 -6.39
C ASN A 80 16.58 9.21 -6.22
N GLU A 81 17.48 8.26 -6.46
CA GLU A 81 17.15 6.83 -6.41
C GLU A 81 16.64 6.40 -5.03
N HIS A 82 17.17 6.96 -3.94
CA HIS A 82 16.69 6.68 -2.59
C HIS A 82 15.23 7.11 -2.41
N LEU A 83 14.87 8.29 -2.92
CA LEU A 83 13.50 8.79 -2.88
C LEU A 83 12.56 7.93 -3.74
N VAL A 84 12.99 7.51 -4.93
CA VAL A 84 12.22 6.60 -5.79
C VAL A 84 11.94 5.28 -5.06
N THR A 85 12.96 4.68 -4.44
CA THR A 85 12.77 3.42 -3.70
C THR A 85 11.91 3.58 -2.46
N TYR A 86 11.96 4.74 -1.81
CA TYR A 86 11.12 5.05 -0.65
C TYR A 86 9.65 5.22 -1.05
N LEU A 87 9.35 5.98 -2.11
CA LEU A 87 7.98 6.14 -2.61
C LEU A 87 7.37 4.80 -3.05
N ASN A 88 8.17 3.93 -3.69
CA ASN A 88 7.71 2.59 -4.03
C ASN A 88 7.40 1.76 -2.79
N LEU A 89 8.18 1.90 -1.71
CA LEU A 89 7.89 1.25 -0.43
C LEU A 89 6.58 1.77 0.19
N CYS A 90 6.37 3.09 0.26
CA CYS A 90 5.14 3.68 0.78
C CYS A 90 3.91 3.17 0.03
N LEU A 91 3.98 3.09 -1.30
CA LEU A 91 2.88 2.56 -2.10
C LEU A 91 2.58 1.08 -1.76
N GLN A 92 3.61 0.25 -1.52
CA GLN A 92 3.40 -1.14 -1.10
C GLN A 92 2.78 -1.25 0.29
N VAL A 93 3.16 -0.34 1.21
CA VAL A 93 2.57 -0.25 2.56
C VAL A 93 1.08 0.11 2.46
N VAL A 94 0.72 1.08 1.62
CA VAL A 94 -0.68 1.45 1.36
C VAL A 94 -1.49 0.26 0.81
N PHE A 95 -0.93 -0.54 -0.09
CA PHE A 95 -1.61 -1.74 -0.58
C PHE A 95 -1.83 -2.78 0.53
N LEU A 96 -0.81 -3.02 1.36
CA LEU A 96 -0.93 -3.94 2.51
C LEU A 96 -2.06 -3.51 3.44
N THR A 97 -2.13 -2.21 3.75
CA THR A 97 -3.14 -1.69 4.67
C THR A 97 -4.53 -1.72 4.07
N CYS A 98 -4.68 -1.45 2.76
CA CYS A 98 -5.94 -1.68 2.05
C CYS A 98 -6.41 -3.12 2.18
N GLU A 99 -5.51 -4.08 2.00
CA GLU A 99 -5.81 -5.51 2.06
C GLU A 99 -6.24 -5.95 3.47
N ILE A 100 -5.49 -5.51 4.49
CA ILE A 100 -5.83 -5.73 5.90
C ILE A 100 -7.21 -5.14 6.22
N TYR A 101 -7.50 -3.93 5.73
CA TYR A 101 -8.79 -3.28 5.96
C TYR A 101 -9.94 -4.06 5.32
N ILE A 102 -9.80 -4.53 4.08
CA ILE A 102 -10.82 -5.37 3.43
C ILE A 102 -11.07 -6.63 4.27
N GLY A 103 -10.01 -7.29 4.76
CA GLY A 103 -10.15 -8.44 5.65
C GLY A 103 -10.87 -8.12 6.95
N LEU A 104 -10.43 -7.08 7.66
CA LEU A 104 -11.01 -6.66 8.95
C LEU A 104 -12.48 -6.24 8.81
N TYR A 105 -12.84 -5.58 7.72
CA TYR A 105 -14.22 -5.21 7.48
C TYR A 105 -15.08 -6.46 7.35
N ASN A 106 -14.73 -7.35 6.42
CA ASN A 106 -15.60 -8.49 6.06
C ASN A 106 -15.62 -9.59 7.13
N LEU A 107 -14.62 -9.65 8.02
CA LEU A 107 -14.53 -10.66 9.09
C LEU A 107 -14.97 -10.14 10.46
N CYS A 108 -14.66 -8.88 10.78
CA CYS A 108 -14.83 -8.31 12.12
C CYS A 108 -15.83 -7.12 12.15
N ASN A 109 -16.52 -6.82 11.05
CA ASN A 109 -17.40 -5.65 10.91
C ASN A 109 -16.72 -4.33 11.30
N PHE A 110 -15.45 -4.17 10.94
CA PHE A 110 -14.65 -2.98 11.24
C PHE A 110 -15.07 -1.79 10.36
N ASN A 111 -16.02 -1.00 10.84
CA ASN A 111 -16.69 0.07 10.08
C ASN A 111 -15.98 1.43 10.16
N VAL A 112 -14.71 1.52 9.76
CA VAL A 112 -13.96 2.79 9.68
C VAL A 112 -13.81 3.23 8.23
N ALA A 113 -14.08 4.49 7.89
CA ALA A 113 -13.92 4.94 6.51
C ALA A 113 -12.48 4.73 6.01
N ILE A 114 -12.33 4.01 4.90
CA ILE A 114 -11.02 3.69 4.30
C ILE A 114 -10.20 4.94 3.99
N SER A 115 -10.87 6.06 3.67
CA SER A 115 -10.24 7.36 3.46
C SER A 115 -9.49 7.86 4.69
N ILE A 116 -10.00 7.62 5.91
CA ILE A 116 -9.34 8.02 7.16
C ILE A 116 -8.04 7.23 7.32
N ILE A 117 -8.09 5.93 7.07
CA ILE A 117 -6.92 5.05 7.16
C ILE A 117 -5.84 5.49 6.18
N LEU A 118 -6.21 5.74 4.93
CA LEU A 118 -5.30 6.22 3.89
C LEU A 118 -4.70 7.60 4.22
N ILE A 119 -5.47 8.53 4.78
CA ILE A 119 -4.97 9.85 5.20
C ILE A 119 -3.95 9.69 6.31
N VAL A 120 -4.26 8.90 7.34
CA VAL A 120 -3.36 8.66 8.48
C VAL A 120 -2.05 8.03 8.00
N GLU A 121 -2.15 7.02 7.14
CA GLU A 121 -0.98 6.34 6.58
C GLU A 121 -0.12 7.27 5.74
N LEU A 122 -0.73 8.08 4.88
CA LEU A 122 -0.02 9.10 4.11
C LEU A 122 0.69 10.11 5.02
N MET A 123 0.06 10.55 6.11
CA MET A 123 0.70 11.45 7.07
C MET A 123 1.90 10.80 7.75
N ILE A 124 1.80 9.52 8.15
CA ILE A 124 2.90 8.78 8.76
C ILE A 124 4.07 8.65 7.76
N ASP A 125 3.78 8.29 6.52
CA ASP A 125 4.79 8.18 5.46
C ASP A 125 5.48 9.53 5.21
N VAL A 126 4.74 10.65 5.15
CA VAL A 126 5.34 11.97 4.99
C VAL A 126 6.27 12.31 6.16
N VAL A 127 5.85 12.06 7.41
CA VAL A 127 6.67 12.34 8.60
C VAL A 127 7.93 11.48 8.64
N ILE A 128 7.82 10.19 8.33
CA ILE A 128 8.96 9.26 8.25
C ILE A 128 9.91 9.70 7.13
N GLY A 129 9.38 10.02 5.96
CA GLY A 129 10.15 10.54 4.82
C GLY A 129 10.94 11.78 5.20
N LEU A 130 10.28 12.79 5.77
CA LEU A 130 10.93 14.03 6.23
C LEU A 130 12.07 13.74 7.21
N LYS A 131 11.86 12.85 8.18
CA LYS A 131 12.90 12.51 9.17
C LYS A 131 14.08 11.74 8.55
N LEU A 132 13.80 10.85 7.59
CA LEU A 132 14.84 10.09 6.88
C LEU A 132 15.69 10.98 5.98
N PHE A 133 15.08 11.93 5.25
CA PHE A 133 15.80 12.80 4.32
C PHE A 133 16.45 14.00 5.00
N HIS A 134 15.89 14.52 6.11
CA HIS A 134 16.53 15.57 6.89
C HIS A 134 17.82 15.08 7.57
N ASN A 135 17.86 13.81 8.01
CA ASN A 135 19.05 13.20 8.60
C ASN A 135 20.13 12.78 7.57
N GLN A 136 19.88 12.92 6.26
CA GLN A 136 20.87 12.66 5.21
C GLN A 136 21.57 13.93 4.69
N SER A 137 21.10 15.12 5.08
CA SER A 137 21.66 16.41 4.65
C SER A 137 22.68 17.02 5.63
N ILE A 138 23.24 16.23 6.56
CA ILE A 138 24.33 16.61 7.48
C ILE A 138 25.46 15.60 7.30
#